data_AF-A0A925B980-F1
#
_entry.id   AF-A0A925B980-F1
#
_cell.length_a   1.000
_cell.length_b   1.000
_cell.length_c   1.000
_cell.angle_alpha   90.00
_cell.angle_beta   90.00
_cell.angle_gamma   90.00
#
_symmetry.space_group_name_H-M   'P 1'
#
loop_
_entity.id
_entity.type
_entity.pdbx_description
1 polymer ?
#
loop_
_entity_poly.entity_id
_entity_poly.type
_entity_poly.pdbx_seq_one_letter_code
_entity_poly.pdbx_strand_id
1 'polypeptide(L)' 'AVARAACETAARPVVSRTYRGAEDITFNDPLARAVSPAAISIRGGGQVATPRRPSNFSYRCTFNVRNGTTSAIRVTRR' A
#
# COMPACT_ATOMS: atom_id res chain seq x y z
N ALA A 1 -0.29 4.14 13.45
CA ALA A 1 -1.49 3.37 13.02
C ALA A 1 -2.22 4.05 11.85
N VAL A 2 -2.69 5.30 11.98
CA VAL A 2 -3.51 5.98 10.94
C VAL A 2 -2.84 6.05 9.56
N ALA A 3 -1.58 6.49 9.47
CA ALA A 3 -0.86 6.61 8.20
C ALA A 3 -0.76 5.26 7.44
N ARG A 4 -0.56 4.16 8.17
CA ARG A 4 -0.54 2.80 7.62
C ARG A 4 -1.89 2.47 7.01
N ALA A 5 -2.96 2.53 7.81
CA ALA A 5 -4.30 2.17 7.38
C ALA A 5 -4.76 2.99 6.16
N ALA A 6 -4.45 4.30 6.15
CA ALA A 6 -4.75 5.18 5.03
C ALA A 6 -4.02 4.73 3.75
N CYS A 7 -2.72 4.41 3.85
CA CYS A 7 -1.93 3.95 2.72
C CYS A 7 -2.35 2.56 2.20
N GLU A 8 -2.68 1.62 3.09
CA GLU A 8 -3.20 0.30 2.71
C GLU A 8 -4.55 0.41 2.01
N THR A 9 -5.46 1.24 2.55
CA THR A 9 -6.75 1.55 1.93
C THR A 9 -6.59 2.14 0.52
N ALA A 10 -5.66 3.09 0.37
CA ALA A 10 -5.38 3.71 -0.92
C ALA A 10 -4.64 2.78 -1.90
N ALA A 11 -3.84 1.83 -1.40
CA ALA A 11 -3.12 0.87 -2.22
C ALA A 11 -4.01 -0.27 -2.73
N ARG A 12 -5.02 -0.72 -1.97
CA ARG A 12 -5.97 -1.79 -2.36
C ARG A 12 -6.52 -1.68 -3.79
N PRO A 13 -7.09 -0.55 -4.24
CA PRO A 13 -7.60 -0.44 -5.60
C PRO A 13 -6.47 -0.50 -6.64
N VAL A 14 -5.27 -0.01 -6.31
CA VAL A 14 -4.10 -0.09 -7.19
C VAL A 14 -3.61 -1.53 -7.30
N VAL A 15 -3.58 -2.30 -6.20
CA VAL A 15 -3.29 -3.74 -6.21
C VAL A 15 -4.32 -4.47 -7.07
N SER A 16 -5.62 -4.23 -6.86
CA SER A 16 -6.69 -4.88 -7.62
C SER A 16 -6.61 -4.62 -9.12
N ARG A 17 -6.20 -3.41 -9.53
CA ARG A 17 -5.96 -3.09 -10.96
C ARG A 17 -4.66 -3.71 -11.48
N THR A 18 -3.64 -3.81 -10.62
CA THR A 18 -2.34 -4.39 -10.97
C THR A 18 -2.42 -5.90 -11.13
N TYR A 19 -3.27 -6.59 -10.36
CA TYR A 19 -3.45 -8.04 -10.39
C TYR A 19 -4.88 -8.38 -10.83
N ARG A 20 -5.05 -8.80 -12.09
CA ARG A 20 -6.36 -9.23 -12.59
C ARG A 20 -6.87 -10.43 -11.79
N GLY A 21 -8.11 -10.34 -11.30
CA GLY A 21 -8.72 -11.36 -10.46
C GLY A 21 -8.14 -11.40 -9.05
N ALA A 22 -7.76 -10.25 -8.48
CA ALA A 22 -7.40 -10.17 -7.07
C ALA A 22 -8.62 -10.48 -6.19
N GLU A 23 -8.51 -11.51 -5.35
CA GLU A 23 -9.60 -11.95 -4.46
C GLU A 23 -9.26 -11.60 -3.01
N ASP A 24 -8.11 -12.06 -2.52
CA ASP A 24 -7.65 -11.80 -1.15
C ASP A 24 -6.37 -10.97 -1.15
N ILE A 25 -6.47 -9.70 -0.74
CA ILE A 25 -5.32 -8.79 -0.59
C ILE A 25 -4.98 -8.63 0.88
N THR A 26 -3.79 -9.13 1.24
CA THR A 26 -3.21 -9.03 2.58
C THR A 26 -2.01 -8.10 2.56
N PHE A 27 -1.98 -7.14 3.48
CA PHE A 27 -0.84 -6.24 3.67
C PHE A 27 -0.03 -6.72 4.87
N ASN A 28 1.29 -6.76 4.69
CA ASN A 28 2.22 -7.05 5.77
C ASN A 28 2.61 -5.74 6.47
N ASP A 29 3.18 -5.85 7.67
CA ASP A 29 3.61 -4.69 8.45
C ASP A 29 4.54 -3.78 7.64
N PRO A 30 4.10 -2.54 7.33
CA PRO A 30 4.92 -1.63 6.56
C PRO A 30 5.89 -0.85 7.44
N LEU A 31 6.99 -0.45 6.85
CA LEU A 31 7.92 0.51 7.41
C LEU A 31 7.41 1.93 7.17
N ALA A 32 7.40 2.73 8.24
CA ALA A 32 7.07 4.15 8.18
C ALA A 32 8.33 4.99 8.39
N ARG A 33 8.51 6.02 7.57
CA ARG A 33 9.61 6.98 7.71
C ARG A 33 9.09 8.40 7.51
N ALA A 34 9.35 9.28 8.48
CA ALA A 34 9.09 10.71 8.30
C ALA A 34 9.96 11.25 7.15
N VAL A 35 9.34 11.94 6.20
CA VAL A 35 10.05 12.61 5.08
C VAL A 35 10.00 14.12 5.22
N SER A 36 9.03 14.64 5.98
CA SER A 36 8.96 16.03 6.43
C SER A 36 8.07 16.10 7.69
N PRO A 37 7.98 17.25 8.38
CA PRO A 37 7.08 17.40 9.52
C PRO A 37 5.60 17.16 9.18
N ALA A 38 5.25 17.31 7.90
CA ALA A 38 3.88 17.14 7.41
C ALA A 38 3.66 15.81 6.69
N ALA A 39 4.70 14.99 6.46
CA ALA A 39 4.58 13.82 5.60
C ALA A 39 5.37 12.60 6.08
N ILE A 40 4.74 11.45 5.95
CA ILE A 40 5.29 10.13 6.28
C ILE A 40 5.28 9.27 5.02
N SER A 41 6.43 8.76 4.62
CA SER A 41 6.51 7.72 3.59
C SER A 41 6.29 6.36 4.23
N ILE A 42 5.30 5.63 3.72
CA ILE A 42 5.01 4.24 4.05
C ILE A 42 5.53 3.35 2.92
N ARG A 43 6.27 2.30 3.28
CA ARG A 43 6.75 1.27 2.35
C ARG A 43 6.46 -0.09 2.96
N GLY A 44 5.79 -0.96 2.21
CA GLY A 44 5.44 -2.28 2.69
C GLY A 44 5.40 -3.32 1.60
N GLY A 45 5.10 -4.53 2.01
CA GLY A 45 4.81 -5.66 1.14
C GLY A 45 3.41 -6.20 1.42
N GLY A 46 2.99 -7.12 0.59
CA GLY A 46 1.78 -7.86 0.80
C GLY A 46 1.68 -9.04 -0.16
N GLN A 47 0.60 -9.80 -0.01
CA GLN A 47 0.27 -10.92 -0.86
C GLN A 47 -1.13 -10.70 -1.43
N VAL A 48 -1.33 -11.16 -2.65
CA VAL A 48 -2.63 -11.18 -3.32
C VAL A 48 -2.92 -12.57 -3.84
N ALA A 49 -4.06 -13.14 -3.45
CA ALA A 49 -4.57 -14.35 -4.07
C ALA A 49 -5.13 -14.00 -5.46
N THR A 50 -4.78 -14.83 -6.45
CA THR A 50 -5.38 -14.79 -7.78
C THR A 50 -5.77 -16.23 -8.15
N PRO A 51 -6.72 -16.44 -9.10
CA PRO A 51 -7.20 -17.77 -9.46
C PRO A 51 -6.11 -18.78 -9.88
N ARG A 52 -4.94 -18.28 -10.31
CA ARG A 52 -3.82 -19.14 -10.69
C ARG A 52 -2.91 -19.47 -9.51
N ARG A 53 -2.56 -18.47 -8.72
CA ARG A 53 -1.65 -18.59 -7.56
C ARG A 53 -1.59 -17.29 -6.74
N PRO A 54 -1.21 -17.38 -5.46
CA PRO A 54 -0.78 -16.21 -4.69
C PRO A 54 0.40 -15.51 -5.36
N SER A 55 0.41 -14.18 -5.30
CA SER A 55 1.51 -13.35 -5.79
C SER A 55 1.90 -12.32 -4.74
N ASN A 56 3.20 -12.04 -4.64
CA ASN A 56 3.68 -11.00 -3.73
C ASN A 56 3.67 -9.64 -4.43
N PHE A 57 3.49 -8.58 -3.66
CA PHE A 57 3.65 -7.21 -4.13
C PHE A 57 4.41 -6.38 -3.12
N SER A 58 4.93 -5.25 -3.59
CA SER A 58 5.41 -4.17 -2.74
C SER A 58 4.66 -2.90 -3.04
N TYR A 59 4.50 -2.04 -2.03
CA TYR A 59 3.83 -0.78 -2.19
C TYR A 59 4.58 0.35 -1.50
N ARG A 60 4.40 1.56 -2.02
CA ARG A 60 4.85 2.81 -1.43
C ARG A 60 3.70 3.80 -1.45
N CYS A 61 3.61 4.62 -0.42
CA CYS A 61 2.63 5.68 -0.29
C CYS A 61 3.23 6.81 0.56
N THR A 62 2.76 8.04 0.37
CA THR A 62 3.08 9.18 1.22
C THR A 62 1.79 9.67 1.88
N PHE A 63 1.78 9.70 3.20
CA PHE A 63 0.66 10.19 4.00
C PHE A 63 0.98 11.60 4.52
N ASN A 64 0.07 12.55 4.30
CA ASN A 64 0.17 13.89 4.84
C ASN A 64 -0.56 13.97 6.19
N VAL A 65 0.18 14.21 7.27
CA VAL A 65 -0.36 14.21 8.63
C VAL A 65 -1.21 15.45 8.94
N ARG A 66 -1.07 16.53 8.17
CA ARG A 66 -1.84 17.78 8.40
C ARG A 66 -3.28 17.68 7.93
N ASN A 67 -3.51 17.00 6.80
CA ASN A 67 -4.84 16.90 6.18
C ASN A 67 -5.35 15.47 6.03
N GLY A 68 -4.58 14.47 6.48
CA GLY A 68 -4.99 13.06 6.45
C GLY A 68 -5.01 12.42 5.04
N THR A 69 -4.43 13.06 4.03
CA THR A 69 -4.49 12.58 2.64
C THR A 69 -3.30 11.69 2.27
N THR A 70 -3.52 10.76 1.34
CA THR A 70 -2.49 9.91 0.76
C THR A 70 -2.14 10.34 -0.66
N SER A 71 -0.87 10.22 -1.02
CA SER A 71 -0.32 10.59 -2.32
C SER A 71 0.84 9.66 -2.71
N ALA A 72 1.29 9.76 -3.97
CA ALA A 72 2.40 8.96 -4.50
C ALA A 72 2.24 7.43 -4.25
N ILE A 73 1.00 6.94 -4.37
CA ILE A 73 0.67 5.52 -4.19
C ILE A 73 1.21 4.74 -5.38
N ARG A 74 2.09 3.78 -5.11
CA ARG A 74 2.68 2.91 -6.13
C ARG A 74 2.67 1.48 -5.65
N VAL A 75 2.21 0.57 -6.49
CA VAL A 75 2.28 -0.88 -6.30
C VAL A 75 3.20 -1.46 -7.35
N THR A 76 4.07 -2.37 -6.95
CA THR A 76 5.04 -3.05 -7.82
C THR A 76 4.94 -4.55 -7.61
N ARG A 77 4.84 -5.31 -8.70
CA ARG A 77 4.85 -6.76 -8.64
C ARG A 77 6.22 -7.27 -8.15
N ARG A 78 6.22 -8.35 -7.39
CA ARG A 78 7.42 -9.03 -6.88
C ARG A 78 7.51 -10.42 -7.48
#